data_AF-A0A7V0N0E4-F1
#
_entry.id   AF-A0A7V0N0E4-F1
#
_cell.length_a   1.000
_cell.length_b   1.000
_cell.length_c   1.000
_cell.angle_alpha   90.00
_cell.angle_beta   90.00
_cell.angle_gamma   90.00
#
_symmetry.space_group_name_H-M   'P 1'
#
loop_
_entity.id
_entity.type
_entity.pdbx_description
1 polymer ?
#
loop_
_entity_poly.entity_id
_entity_poly.type
_entity_poly.pdbx_seq_one_letter_code
_entity_poly.pdbx_strand_id
1 'polypeptide(L)'
;MPIKKLILATNENDILTRFVNYGDYSRREVVKTISPSMDIQVASNFERYLYYFYDENPLQTRKCMEEFLKTGKLSFSPQEIKKIQQDFISYSISQKEARDTIRKIYQENNYIVCPHTACGISASLKVSERDNKICLATAHPAKFPEAIKSCGLLPPQLPPLSSLKDKEKHFYILENNPITIKKFIIQQVTSLS
;
A
#
# COMPACT_ATOMS: atom_id res chain seq x y z
N MET A 1 2.01 -20.25 -13.40
CA MET A 1 0.69 -19.90 -12.81
C MET A 1 -0.04 -19.00 -13.81
N PRO A 2 -1.20 -19.41 -14.34
CA PRO A 2 -1.91 -18.61 -15.35
C PRO A 2 -2.64 -17.43 -14.69
N ILE A 3 -2.04 -16.24 -14.71
CA ILE A 3 -2.66 -14.97 -14.30
C ILE A 3 -2.81 -14.09 -15.54
N LYS A 4 -4.00 -13.50 -15.74
CA LYS A 4 -4.28 -12.65 -16.91
C LYS A 4 -3.71 -11.23 -16.76
N LYS A 5 -4.07 -10.54 -15.67
CA LYS A 5 -3.66 -9.17 -15.35
C LYS A 5 -3.49 -9.01 -13.85
N LEU A 6 -2.56 -8.15 -13.45
CA LEU A 6 -2.43 -7.69 -12.07
C LEU A 6 -3.07 -6.32 -11.92
N ILE A 7 -4.06 -6.21 -11.03
CA ILE A 7 -4.74 -4.93 -10.76
C ILE A 7 -4.03 -4.26 -9.58
N LEU A 8 -3.37 -3.14 -9.84
CA LEU A 8 -2.79 -2.28 -8.81
C LEU A 8 -3.84 -1.28 -8.33
N ALA A 9 -4.23 -1.42 -7.07
CA ALA A 9 -5.07 -0.44 -6.40
C ALA A 9 -4.19 0.46 -5.53
N THR A 10 -4.18 1.76 -5.80
CA THR A 10 -3.58 2.76 -4.90
C THR A 10 -4.69 3.56 -4.21
N ASN A 11 -4.36 4.19 -3.09
CA ASN A 11 -5.17 5.29 -2.61
C ASN A 11 -4.73 6.60 -3.31
N GLU A 12 -5.07 7.75 -2.73
CA GLU A 12 -4.70 9.09 -3.21
C GLU A 12 -3.17 9.30 -3.38
N ASN A 13 -2.35 8.50 -2.70
CA ASN A 13 -0.91 8.40 -2.92
C ASN A 13 -0.64 7.47 -4.12
N ASP A 14 -0.73 8.05 -5.30
CA ASP A 14 -1.00 7.33 -6.56
C ASP A 14 0.23 7.09 -7.44
N ILE A 15 1.45 7.12 -6.89
CA ILE A 15 2.70 7.02 -7.66
C ILE A 15 2.73 5.80 -8.59
N LEU A 16 2.22 4.64 -8.15
CA LEU A 16 2.14 3.44 -8.98
C LEU A 16 1.05 3.53 -10.07
N THR A 17 -0.06 4.21 -9.79
CA THR A 17 -1.11 4.43 -10.79
C THR A 17 -0.63 5.35 -11.89
N ARG A 18 0.08 6.44 -11.56
CA ARG A 18 0.67 7.33 -12.56
C ARG A 18 1.77 6.67 -13.37
N PHE A 19 2.57 5.82 -12.73
CA PHE A 19 3.56 4.99 -13.39
C PHE A 19 2.93 4.05 -14.44
N VAL A 20 1.90 3.29 -14.07
CA VAL A 20 1.25 2.35 -15.01
C VAL A 20 0.51 3.08 -16.14
N ASN A 21 -0.19 4.17 -15.82
CA ASN A 21 -1.07 4.83 -16.79
C ASN A 21 -0.30 5.79 -17.71
N TYR A 22 0.74 6.45 -17.20
CA TYR A 22 1.40 7.57 -17.89
C TYR A 22 2.92 7.45 -17.94
N GLY A 23 3.51 6.39 -17.38
CA GLY A 23 4.97 6.28 -17.26
C GLY A 23 5.57 7.35 -16.33
N ASP A 24 4.78 7.94 -15.44
CA ASP A 24 5.24 8.96 -14.49
C ASP A 24 5.44 8.34 -13.09
N TYR A 25 6.69 7.99 -12.77
CA TYR A 25 7.08 7.54 -11.43
C TYR A 25 7.83 8.68 -10.71
N SER A 26 7.08 9.66 -10.20
CA SER A 26 7.64 10.81 -9.48
C SER A 26 7.08 10.97 -8.07
N ARG A 27 7.91 11.43 -7.14
CA ARG A 27 7.50 11.68 -5.75
C ARG A 27 6.52 12.85 -5.69
N ARG A 28 5.54 12.74 -4.78
CA ARG A 28 4.63 13.81 -4.39
C ARG A 28 4.54 13.87 -2.87
N GLU A 29 3.93 14.93 -2.35
CA GLU A 29 3.58 15.00 -0.95
C GLU A 29 2.62 13.88 -0.58
N VAL A 30 2.79 13.32 0.62
CA VAL A 30 1.90 12.26 1.12
C VAL A 30 0.61 12.89 1.60
N VAL A 31 -0.51 12.36 1.12
CA VAL A 31 -1.83 12.68 1.66
C VAL A 31 -2.19 11.58 2.66
N LYS A 32 -2.59 11.99 3.87
CA LYS A 32 -3.12 11.04 4.87
C LYS A 32 -4.48 10.53 4.42
N THR A 33 -4.64 9.22 4.37
CA THR A 33 -5.89 8.56 3.97
C THR A 33 -6.44 7.65 5.07
N ILE A 34 -7.66 7.13 4.87
CA ILE A 34 -8.23 6.07 5.72
C ILE A 34 -7.53 4.70 5.55
N SER A 35 -6.59 4.60 4.60
CA SER A 35 -5.82 3.40 4.28
C SER A 35 -4.31 3.63 4.50
N PRO A 36 -3.87 3.96 5.73
CA PRO A 36 -2.57 4.59 5.99
C PRO A 36 -1.35 3.74 5.60
N SER A 37 -1.47 2.41 5.63
CA SER A 37 -0.41 1.50 5.17
C SER A 37 -0.08 1.60 3.67
N MET A 38 -0.90 2.29 2.89
CA MET A 38 -0.68 2.57 1.47
C MET A 38 -0.26 4.03 1.21
N ASP A 39 -0.12 4.84 2.26
CA ASP A 39 0.27 6.26 2.17
C ASP A 39 1.80 6.37 1.95
N ILE A 40 2.26 5.99 0.76
CA ILE A 40 3.68 5.91 0.41
C ILE A 40 4.10 6.97 -0.62
N GLN A 41 5.34 7.47 -0.49
CA GLN A 41 5.97 8.30 -1.54
C GLN A 41 6.74 7.49 -2.57
N VAL A 42 7.23 6.32 -2.17
CA VAL A 42 8.10 5.45 -2.97
C VAL A 42 7.72 4.02 -2.64
N ALA A 43 7.51 3.20 -3.66
CA ALA A 43 7.31 1.77 -3.47
C ALA A 43 8.69 1.11 -3.32
N SER A 44 9.04 0.69 -2.09
CA SER A 44 10.38 0.11 -1.79
C SER A 44 10.71 -1.13 -2.63
N ASN A 45 9.70 -1.88 -3.07
CA ASN A 45 9.87 -3.04 -3.93
C ASN A 45 9.94 -2.71 -5.44
N PHE A 46 9.78 -1.44 -5.83
CA PHE A 46 9.74 -1.04 -7.24
C PHE A 46 11.06 -1.32 -7.98
N GLU A 47 12.20 -1.25 -7.28
CA GLU A 47 13.51 -1.62 -7.84
C GLU A 47 13.53 -3.06 -8.36
N ARG A 48 12.90 -4.00 -7.65
CA ARG A 48 12.80 -5.40 -8.11
C ARG A 48 12.00 -5.51 -9.39
N TYR A 49 10.94 -4.72 -9.53
CA TYR A 49 10.17 -4.67 -10.77
C TYR A 49 11.03 -4.14 -11.93
N LEU A 50 11.76 -3.04 -11.73
CA LEU A 50 12.63 -2.47 -12.75
C LEU A 50 13.69 -3.46 -13.23
N TYR A 51 14.24 -4.27 -12.32
CA TYR A 51 15.20 -5.31 -12.66
C TYR A 51 14.66 -6.30 -13.69
N TYR A 52 13.47 -6.88 -13.45
CA TYR A 52 12.85 -7.79 -14.41
C TYR A 52 12.29 -7.07 -15.64
N PHE A 53 11.84 -5.82 -15.49
CA PHE A 53 11.35 -5.01 -16.60
C PHE A 53 12.44 -4.75 -17.65
N TYR A 54 13.68 -4.56 -17.21
CA TYR A 54 14.86 -4.42 -18.06
C TYR A 54 15.61 -5.75 -18.26
N ASP A 55 14.87 -6.87 -18.27
CA ASP A 55 15.38 -8.21 -18.61
C ASP A 55 16.60 -8.60 -17.75
N GLU A 56 16.48 -8.37 -16.44
CA GLU A 56 17.49 -8.70 -15.43
C GLU A 56 18.81 -7.92 -15.57
N ASN A 57 18.77 -6.74 -16.22
CA ASN A 57 19.94 -5.89 -16.41
C ASN A 57 20.27 -5.04 -15.16
N PRO A 58 21.34 -5.36 -14.40
CA PRO A 58 21.67 -4.62 -13.19
C PRO A 58 22.23 -3.22 -13.46
N LEU A 59 22.87 -3.00 -14.61
CA LEU A 59 23.45 -1.69 -14.97
C LEU A 59 22.34 -0.69 -15.29
N GLN A 60 21.34 -1.11 -16.06
CA GLN A 60 20.18 -0.28 -16.38
C GLN A 60 19.35 0.00 -15.13
N THR A 61 19.11 -1.01 -14.30
CA THR A 61 18.40 -0.85 -13.02
C THR A 61 19.10 0.16 -12.12
N ARG A 62 20.43 0.03 -11.95
CA ARG A 62 21.24 0.99 -11.18
C ARG A 62 21.12 2.41 -11.74
N LYS A 63 21.23 2.57 -13.06
CA LYS A 63 21.10 3.89 -13.71
C LYS A 63 19.76 4.54 -13.39
N CYS A 64 18.66 3.80 -13.49
CA CYS A 64 17.33 4.30 -13.12
C CYS A 64 17.26 4.66 -11.63
N MET A 65 17.74 3.80 -10.74
CA MET A 65 17.70 4.09 -9.30
C MET A 65 18.55 5.31 -8.92
N GLU A 66 19.72 5.49 -9.53
CA GLU A 66 20.55 6.68 -9.36
C GLU A 66 19.88 7.95 -9.89
N GLU A 67 19.23 7.89 -11.05
CA GLU A 67 18.44 9.01 -11.58
C GLU A 67 17.29 9.38 -10.66
N PHE A 68 16.56 8.39 -10.16
CA PHE A 68 15.45 8.62 -9.23
C PHE A 68 15.93 9.22 -7.90
N LEU A 69 17.06 8.75 -7.36
CA LEU A 69 17.65 9.33 -6.15
C LEU A 69 18.05 10.80 -6.33
N LYS A 70 18.56 11.16 -7.52
CA LYS A 70 18.98 12.54 -7.84
C LYS A 70 17.79 13.47 -8.11
N THR A 71 16.78 12.99 -8.82
CA THR A 71 15.73 13.84 -9.40
C THR A 71 14.37 13.67 -8.75
N GLY A 72 14.15 12.58 -8.00
CA GLY A 72 12.85 12.21 -7.45
C GLY A 72 11.84 11.73 -8.50
N LYS A 73 12.26 11.47 -9.75
CA LYS A 73 11.37 11.07 -10.85
C LYS A 73 12.02 10.06 -11.81
N LEU A 74 11.18 9.25 -12.44
CA LEU A 74 11.49 8.44 -13.61
C LEU A 74 10.37 8.62 -14.64
N SER A 75 10.75 8.67 -15.91
CA SER A 75 9.81 8.75 -17.04
C SER A 75 10.02 7.54 -17.94
N PHE A 76 8.94 7.00 -18.50
CA PHE A 76 8.98 5.84 -19.39
C PHE A 76 8.48 6.22 -20.78
N SER A 77 9.10 5.66 -21.82
CA SER A 77 8.71 5.86 -23.22
C SER A 77 7.33 5.26 -23.52
N PRO A 78 6.64 5.68 -24.59
CA PRO A 78 5.36 5.08 -24.99
C PRO A 78 5.41 3.56 -25.20
N GLN A 79 6.55 3.03 -25.66
CA GLN A 79 6.78 1.60 -25.83
C GLN A 79 6.91 0.88 -24.48
N GLU A 80 7.66 1.48 -23.54
CA GLU A 80 7.77 0.96 -22.18
C GLU A 80 6.42 1.00 -21.45
N ILE A 81 5.65 2.07 -21.58
CA ILE A 81 4.29 2.17 -21.02
C ILE A 81 3.40 1.04 -21.53
N LYS A 82 3.46 0.73 -22.84
CA LYS A 82 2.74 -0.42 -23.41
C LYS A 82 3.19 -1.75 -22.80
N LYS A 83 4.49 -1.96 -22.58
CA LYS A 83 5.03 -3.16 -21.91
C LYS A 83 4.51 -3.25 -20.46
N ILE A 84 4.56 -2.14 -19.71
CA ILE A 84 4.03 -2.06 -18.34
C ILE A 84 2.53 -2.43 -18.30
N GLN A 85 1.76 -1.89 -19.24
CA GLN A 85 0.31 -2.14 -19.35
C GLN A 85 -0.03 -3.54 -19.84
N GLN A 86 0.93 -4.34 -20.33
CA GLN A 86 0.72 -5.77 -20.61
C GLN A 86 0.57 -6.57 -19.31
N ASP A 87 1.25 -6.18 -18.24
CA ASP A 87 1.20 -6.86 -16.95
C ASP A 87 0.15 -6.27 -16.02
N PHE A 88 0.03 -4.93 -16.02
CA PHE A 88 -0.73 -4.20 -15.01
C PHE A 88 -1.92 -3.41 -15.58
N ILE A 89 -2.95 -3.29 -14.76
CA ILE A 89 -3.98 -2.26 -14.83
C ILE A 89 -3.96 -1.53 -13.48
N SER A 90 -4.08 -0.20 -13.44
CA SER A 90 -4.00 0.54 -12.17
C SER A 90 -5.08 1.59 -12.02
N TYR A 91 -5.64 1.68 -10.81
CA TYR A 91 -6.59 2.72 -10.43
C TYR A 91 -6.23 3.32 -9.07
N SER A 92 -6.30 4.64 -8.99
CA SER A 92 -6.29 5.39 -7.74
C SER A 92 -7.71 5.50 -7.20
N ILE A 93 -7.87 5.19 -5.91
CA ILE A 93 -9.14 5.17 -5.21
C ILE A 93 -9.15 6.26 -4.15
N SER A 94 -10.08 7.20 -4.28
CA SER A 94 -10.30 8.25 -3.29
C SER A 94 -10.84 7.69 -1.97
N GLN A 95 -10.68 8.46 -0.90
CA GLN A 95 -11.27 8.09 0.39
C GLN A 95 -12.79 7.96 0.33
N LYS A 96 -13.45 8.76 -0.53
CA LYS A 96 -14.90 8.65 -0.77
C LYS A 96 -15.24 7.29 -1.39
N GLU A 97 -14.57 6.92 -2.47
CA GLU A 97 -14.82 5.64 -3.16
C GLU A 97 -14.54 4.44 -2.26
N ALA A 98 -13.48 4.50 -1.44
CA ALA A 98 -13.19 3.46 -0.46
C ALA A 98 -14.33 3.33 0.57
N ARG A 99 -14.82 4.44 1.14
CA ARG A 99 -15.97 4.42 2.09
C ARG A 99 -17.24 3.89 1.43
N ASP A 100 -17.53 4.34 0.21
CA ASP A 100 -18.71 3.90 -0.54
C ASP A 100 -18.64 2.39 -0.83
N THR A 101 -17.44 1.88 -1.14
CA THR A 101 -17.20 0.44 -1.32
C THR A 101 -17.41 -0.35 -0.03
N ILE A 102 -16.92 0.14 1.12
CA ILE A 102 -17.16 -0.50 2.43
C ILE A 102 -18.66 -0.62 2.70
N ARG A 103 -19.42 0.46 2.50
CA ARG A 103 -20.88 0.46 2.70
C ARG A 103 -21.59 -0.51 1.75
N LYS A 104 -21.23 -0.48 0.46
CA LYS A 104 -21.81 -1.35 -0.56
C LYS A 104 -21.61 -2.82 -0.22
N ILE A 105 -20.38 -3.23 0.08
CA ILE A 105 -20.08 -4.64 0.41
C ILE A 105 -20.81 -5.09 1.67
N TYR A 106 -20.92 -4.22 2.68
CA TYR A 106 -21.69 -4.52 3.88
C TYR A 106 -23.19 -4.69 3.57
N GLN A 107 -23.79 -3.79 2.79
CA GLN A 107 -25.21 -3.86 2.42
C GLN A 107 -25.53 -5.12 1.60
N GLU A 108 -24.65 -5.50 0.67
CA GLU A 108 -24.90 -6.62 -0.24
C GLU A 108 -24.58 -7.98 0.37
N ASN A 109 -23.61 -8.06 1.29
CA ASN A 109 -23.04 -9.34 1.74
C ASN A 109 -23.02 -9.50 3.27
N ASN A 110 -23.46 -8.50 4.04
CA ASN A 110 -23.31 -8.45 5.49
C ASN A 110 -21.86 -8.67 5.96
N TYR A 111 -20.89 -8.22 5.14
CA TYR A 111 -19.46 -8.39 5.38
C TYR A 111 -18.75 -7.03 5.44
N ILE A 112 -17.98 -6.78 6.50
CA ILE A 112 -17.23 -5.53 6.68
C ILE A 112 -15.80 -5.73 6.19
N VAL A 113 -15.42 -4.99 5.15
CA VAL A 113 -14.03 -4.96 4.66
C VAL A 113 -13.25 -3.81 5.30
N CYS A 114 -11.93 -3.99 5.47
CA CYS A 114 -11.05 -2.91 5.89
C CYS A 114 -10.84 -1.89 4.74
N PRO A 115 -10.42 -0.65 5.03
CA PRO A 115 -10.22 0.38 4.00
C PRO A 115 -9.23 -0.01 2.89
N HIS A 116 -8.17 -0.76 3.19
CA HIS A 116 -7.21 -1.25 2.19
C HIS A 116 -7.86 -2.25 1.22
N THR A 117 -8.64 -3.17 1.76
CA THR A 117 -9.39 -4.16 0.97
C THR A 117 -10.43 -3.46 0.10
N ALA A 118 -11.08 -2.42 0.62
CA ALA A 118 -12.03 -1.62 -0.13
C ALA A 118 -11.38 -0.91 -1.34
N CYS A 119 -10.13 -0.44 -1.23
CA CYS A 119 -9.40 0.07 -2.40
C CYS A 119 -9.22 -1.01 -3.47
N GLY A 120 -8.80 -2.22 -3.09
CA GLY A 120 -8.66 -3.35 -4.01
C GLY A 120 -9.97 -3.72 -4.71
N ILE A 121 -11.06 -3.83 -3.95
CA ILE A 121 -12.39 -4.12 -4.50
C ILE A 121 -12.84 -2.99 -5.43
N SER A 122 -12.73 -1.72 -5.01
CA SER A 122 -13.13 -0.57 -5.81
C SER A 122 -12.40 -0.51 -7.15
N ALA A 123 -11.08 -0.72 -7.16
CA ALA A 123 -10.30 -0.81 -8.39
C ALA A 123 -10.76 -1.99 -9.27
N SER A 124 -11.05 -3.14 -8.68
CA SER A 124 -11.53 -4.33 -9.41
C SER A 124 -12.88 -4.13 -10.10
N LEU A 125 -13.76 -3.29 -9.53
CA LEU A 125 -15.06 -2.94 -10.08
C LEU A 125 -14.96 -1.97 -11.27
N LYS A 126 -13.86 -1.22 -11.39
CA LYS A 126 -13.58 -0.34 -12.54
C LYS A 126 -13.07 -1.09 -13.77
N VAL A 127 -12.55 -2.31 -13.59
CA VAL A 127 -12.07 -3.17 -14.68
C VAL A 127 -13.27 -3.76 -15.43
N SER A 128 -13.36 -3.49 -16.74
CA SER A 128 -14.52 -3.85 -17.59
C SER A 128 -14.64 -5.35 -17.84
N GLU A 129 -13.52 -6.08 -17.83
CA GLU A 129 -13.50 -7.53 -17.97
C GLU A 129 -14.24 -8.19 -16.81
N ARG A 130 -15.08 -9.17 -17.16
CA ARG A 130 -15.92 -9.92 -16.22
C ARG A 130 -15.29 -11.24 -15.75
N ASP A 131 -13.98 -11.40 -15.91
CA ASP A 131 -13.25 -12.56 -15.41
C ASP A 131 -13.35 -12.65 -13.88
N ASN A 132 -13.12 -13.84 -13.33
CA ASN A 132 -13.00 -14.03 -11.89
C ASN A 132 -11.84 -13.20 -11.34
N LYS A 133 -12.11 -12.34 -10.36
CA LYS A 133 -11.14 -11.45 -9.72
C LYS A 133 -10.89 -11.92 -8.30
N ILE A 134 -9.62 -12.06 -7.93
CA ILE A 134 -9.21 -12.35 -6.55
C ILE A 134 -8.69 -11.05 -5.95
N CYS A 135 -9.41 -10.51 -4.96
CA CYS A 135 -8.97 -9.34 -4.21
C CYS A 135 -8.28 -9.78 -2.92
N LEU A 136 -7.07 -9.27 -2.66
CA LEU A 136 -6.35 -9.57 -1.43
C LEU A 136 -6.93 -8.74 -0.27
N ALA A 137 -7.49 -9.44 0.72
CA ALA A 137 -7.93 -8.81 1.97
C ALA A 137 -6.73 -8.67 2.92
N THR A 138 -6.06 -7.52 2.88
CA THR A 138 -4.73 -7.32 3.50
C THR A 138 -4.76 -7.07 5.00
N ALA A 139 -5.93 -6.79 5.58
CA ALA A 139 -6.07 -6.56 7.01
C ALA A 139 -7.50 -6.79 7.50
N HIS A 140 -7.63 -7.18 8.76
CA HIS A 140 -8.92 -7.27 9.43
C HIS A 140 -9.50 -5.85 9.71
N PRO A 141 -10.81 -5.60 9.48
CA PRO A 141 -11.44 -4.29 9.71
C PRO A 141 -11.29 -3.71 11.13
N ALA A 142 -11.23 -4.57 12.16
CA ALA A 142 -11.01 -4.15 13.55
C ALA A 142 -9.69 -3.40 13.78
N LYS A 143 -8.71 -3.50 12.86
CA LYS A 143 -7.46 -2.72 12.92
C LYS A 143 -7.66 -1.24 12.55
N PHE A 144 -8.78 -0.88 11.94
CA PHE A 144 -9.08 0.47 11.45
C PHE A 144 -10.45 0.97 11.94
N PRO A 145 -10.68 1.01 13.27
CA PRO A 145 -12.00 1.30 13.82
C PRO A 145 -12.53 2.68 13.41
N GLU A 146 -11.68 3.70 13.35
CA GLU A 146 -12.10 5.05 12.94
C GLU A 146 -12.54 5.11 11.47
N ALA A 147 -11.86 4.37 10.58
CA ALA A 147 -12.28 4.28 9.18
C ALA A 147 -13.66 3.61 9.05
N ILE A 148 -13.90 2.54 9.79
CA ILE A 148 -15.20 1.84 9.80
C ILE A 148 -16.30 2.72 10.39
N LYS A 149 -16.04 3.40 11.52
CA LYS A 149 -16.99 4.36 12.11
C LYS A 149 -17.34 5.49 11.14
N SER A 150 -16.36 6.02 10.39
CA SER A 150 -16.62 7.07 9.38
C SER A 150 -17.54 6.61 8.25
N CYS A 151 -17.74 5.30 8.07
CA CYS A 151 -18.70 4.74 7.13
C CYS A 151 -20.12 4.65 7.69
N GLY A 152 -20.34 4.96 8.97
CA GLY A 152 -21.61 4.74 9.67
C GLY A 152 -21.80 3.29 10.14
N LEU A 153 -20.71 2.52 10.23
CA LEU A 153 -20.74 1.12 10.64
C LEU A 153 -20.07 0.94 12.00
N LEU A 154 -20.47 -0.11 12.72
CA LEU A 154 -19.79 -0.52 13.95
C LEU A 154 -18.56 -1.38 13.60
N PRO A 155 -17.35 -1.03 14.09
CA PRO A 155 -16.19 -1.88 13.93
C PRO A 155 -16.44 -3.26 14.54
N PRO A 156 -16.06 -4.35 13.87
CA PRO A 156 -16.23 -5.68 14.44
C PRO A 156 -15.36 -5.82 15.69
N GLN A 157 -15.94 -6.42 16.73
CA GLN A 157 -15.20 -6.77 17.93
C GLN A 157 -14.38 -8.03 17.68
N LEU A 158 -13.13 -8.03 18.13
CA LEU A 158 -12.28 -9.21 18.13
C LEU A 158 -12.01 -9.61 19.59
N PRO A 159 -12.64 -10.71 20.09
CA PRO A 159 -12.49 -11.15 21.48
C PRO A 159 -11.04 -11.33 21.96
N PRO A 160 -10.08 -11.81 21.12
CA PRO A 160 -8.68 -11.90 21.50
C PRO A 160 -7.94 -10.55 21.56
N LEU A 161 -8.41 -9.51 20.87
CA LEU A 161 -7.78 -8.19 20.88
C LEU A 161 -8.28 -7.32 22.04
N SER A 162 -9.50 -7.54 22.54
CA SER A 162 -9.98 -6.86 23.74
C SER A 162 -9.11 -7.17 24.95
N SER A 163 -8.67 -8.42 25.11
CA SER A 163 -7.79 -8.82 26.21
C SER A 163 -6.36 -8.28 26.12
N LEU A 164 -5.95 -7.71 24.97
CA LEU A 164 -4.67 -7.05 24.80
C LEU A 164 -4.67 -5.59 25.26
N LYS A 165 -5.84 -4.94 25.37
CA LYS A 165 -5.93 -3.53 25.75
C LYS A 165 -5.45 -3.27 27.17
N ASP A 166 -5.72 -4.22 28.06
CA ASP A 166 -5.44 -4.10 29.50
C ASP A 166 -4.12 -4.76 29.91
N LYS A 167 -3.37 -5.32 28.95
CA LYS A 167 -2.04 -5.87 29.25
C LYS A 167 -1.04 -4.75 29.51
N GLU A 168 -0.16 -5.00 30.47
CA GLU A 168 0.97 -4.14 30.74
C GLU A 168 1.82 -3.96 29.46
N LYS A 169 2.12 -2.70 29.15
CA LYS A 169 2.94 -2.35 27.98
C LYS A 169 4.37 -2.17 28.44
N HIS A 170 5.27 -2.99 27.93
CA HIS A 170 6.70 -2.83 28.15
C HIS A 170 7.31 -2.03 27.00
N PHE A 171 7.65 -0.77 27.25
CA PHE A 171 8.28 0.13 26.29
C PHE A 171 9.15 1.17 27.00
N TYR A 172 10.13 1.71 26.27
CA TYR A 172 11.03 2.75 26.75
C TYR A 172 10.79 4.03 25.96
N ILE A 173 10.68 5.15 26.66
CA ILE A 173 10.59 6.47 26.03
C ILE A 173 12.01 6.99 25.88
N LEU A 174 12.43 7.25 24.63
CA LEU A 174 13.75 7.75 24.30
C LEU A 174 13.64 9.13 23.64
N GLU A 175 14.68 9.93 23.81
CA GLU A 175 14.84 11.17 23.05
C GLU A 175 14.96 10.86 21.55
N ASN A 176 14.43 11.75 20.70
CA ASN A 176 14.58 11.68 19.24
C ASN A 176 16.01 12.02 18.80
N ASN A 177 16.97 11.19 19.21
CA ASN A 177 18.39 11.36 19.01
C ASN A 177 19.04 10.02 18.61
N PRO A 178 19.67 9.91 17.42
CA PRO A 178 20.29 8.67 16.96
C PRO A 178 21.35 8.10 17.92
N ILE A 179 22.08 8.95 18.65
CA ILE A 179 23.09 8.53 19.62
C ILE A 179 22.42 7.87 20.83
N THR A 180 21.34 8.47 21.34
CA THR A 180 20.55 7.94 22.46
C THR A 180 19.96 6.58 22.09
N ILE A 181 19.39 6.44 20.90
CA ILE A 181 18.84 5.17 20.39
C ILE A 181 19.95 4.11 20.27
N LYS A 182 21.11 4.46 19.68
CA LYS A 182 22.24 3.52 19.53
C LYS A 182 22.74 3.03 20.89
N LYS A 183 22.92 3.94 21.85
CA LYS A 183 23.36 3.59 23.22
C LYS A 183 22.38 2.66 23.89
N PHE A 184 21.08 2.95 23.80
CA PHE A 184 20.03 2.10 24.37
C PHE A 184 20.06 0.69 23.77
N ILE A 185 20.14 0.56 22.45
CA ILE A 185 20.22 -0.76 21.77
C ILE A 185 21.44 -1.55 22.27
N ILE A 186 22.62 -0.92 22.34
CA ILE A 186 23.83 -1.58 22.84
C ILE A 186 23.62 -2.05 24.28
N GLN A 187 23.13 -1.19 25.17
CA GLN A 187 22.90 -1.55 26.57
C GLN A 187 21.96 -2.75 26.74
N GLN A 188 20.86 -2.80 25.98
CA GLN A 188 19.91 -3.92 26.04
C GLN A 188 20.51 -5.24 25.54
N VAL A 189 21.38 -5.19 24.53
CA VAL A 189 22.07 -6.38 24.03
C VAL A 189 23.10 -6.87 25.04
N THR A 190 23.86 -5.98 25.67
CA THR A 190 24.90 -6.36 26.65
C THR A 190 24.31 -6.81 27.99
N SER A 191 23.12 -6.36 28.37
CA SER A 191 22.45 -6.83 29.60
C SER A 191 21.85 -8.24 29.50
N LEU A 192 21.83 -8.82 28.29
CA LEU A 192 21.32 -10.17 28.03
C LEU A 192 22.44 -11.24 27.96
N SER A 193 23.71 -10.82 28.06
CA SER A 193 24.90 -11.68 28.11
C SER A 193 25.49 -11.73 29.52
#